data_AF-A0A1V6QW99-F1
#
_entry.id   AF-A0A1V6QW99-F1
#
_cell.length_a   1.000
_cell.length_b   1.000
_cell.length_c   1.000
_cell.angle_alpha   90.00
_cell.angle_beta   90.00
_cell.angle_gamma   90.00
#
_symmetry.space_group_name_H-M   'P 1'
#
loop_
_entity.id
_entity.type
_entity.pdbx_description
1 polymer ?
#
loop_
_entity_poly.entity_id
_entity_poly.type
_entity_poly.pdbx_seq_one_letter_code
_entity_poly.pdbx_strand_id
1 'polypeptide(L)'
;MTKRKEERKYYKFCWELGDGFQGLVFGFTGQEAWDIANKILSLPVPKQVRKRLVYFCDASIRSMRGAAGVVWPERYPSTEWQGKGVYYPLRTDDSATLELFAISCALRTAIEEIDKEHASVVENIPVDEEFFQSSSLRTESHLHSMTKELFVFTDDINALRRIDGGLPYPPNGQMASQVASISRYSRTLNTLGVHMELHLSPGHCRLPGNVAADAMAKRAQRQLVRETVLYRPVAE
;
A
#
# COMPACT_ATOMS: atom_id res chain seq x y z
N MET A 1 19.05 -40.78 4.85
CA MET A 1 19.48 -39.45 4.37
C MET A 1 18.95 -39.27 2.95
N THR A 2 17.66 -38.95 2.82
CA THR A 2 16.98 -38.91 1.53
C THR A 2 15.70 -38.08 1.71
N LYS A 3 15.40 -37.19 0.75
CA LYS A 3 14.32 -36.17 0.72
C LYS A 3 14.68 -34.74 1.18
N ARG A 4 15.75 -34.15 0.63
CA ARG A 4 15.96 -32.68 0.61
C ARG A 4 15.92 -32.06 -0.80
N LYS A 5 15.47 -32.82 -1.82
CA LYS A 5 15.56 -32.42 -3.24
C LYS A 5 14.23 -32.22 -3.98
N GLU A 6 13.07 -32.36 -3.34
CA GLU A 6 11.76 -32.31 -4.05
C GLU A 6 10.88 -31.07 -3.76
N GLU A 7 11.35 -30.10 -2.96
CA GLU A 7 10.61 -28.85 -2.74
C GLU A 7 11.35 -27.61 -3.27
N ARG A 8 11.93 -27.69 -4.47
CA ARG A 8 11.92 -26.50 -5.35
C ARG A 8 10.46 -26.32 -5.81
N LYS A 9 9.61 -25.93 -4.87
CA LYS A 9 8.23 -25.48 -5.10
C LYS A 9 8.28 -24.51 -6.28
N TYR A 10 7.35 -24.65 -7.22
CA TYR A 10 7.27 -23.80 -8.40
C TYR A 10 6.83 -22.40 -7.97
N TYR A 11 7.76 -21.56 -7.54
CA TYR A 11 7.50 -20.13 -7.35
C TYR A 11 7.29 -19.51 -8.73
N LYS A 12 6.37 -18.54 -8.81
CA LYS A 12 5.99 -17.85 -10.04
C LYS A 12 6.04 -16.35 -9.84
N PHE A 13 6.38 -15.62 -10.90
CA PHE A 13 6.28 -14.17 -10.92
C PHE A 13 4.85 -13.73 -11.24
N CYS A 14 4.49 -12.49 -10.90
CA CYS A 14 3.15 -11.95 -11.15
C CYS A 14 2.77 -11.99 -12.63
N TRP A 15 3.71 -11.69 -13.53
CA TRP A 15 3.49 -11.71 -14.98
C TRP A 15 3.29 -13.13 -15.53
N GLU A 16 3.82 -14.18 -14.89
CA GLU A 16 3.54 -15.57 -15.27
C GLU A 16 2.12 -16.00 -14.92
N LEU A 17 1.49 -15.33 -13.94
CA LEU A 17 0.14 -15.64 -13.45
C LEU A 17 -0.94 -14.71 -14.02
N GLY A 18 -0.55 -13.73 -14.84
CA GLY A 18 -1.47 -12.71 -15.37
C GLY A 18 -1.84 -11.63 -14.34
N ASP A 19 -1.12 -11.56 -13.22
CA ASP A 19 -1.37 -10.63 -12.11
C ASP A 19 -0.54 -9.34 -12.24
N GLY A 20 -0.39 -8.83 -13.47
CA GLY A 20 0.34 -7.60 -13.73
C GLY A 20 -0.29 -6.38 -13.03
N PHE A 21 0.53 -5.56 -12.39
CA PHE A 21 0.12 -4.28 -11.80
C PHE A 21 0.03 -3.19 -12.87
N GLN A 22 -1.04 -2.39 -12.84
CA GLN A 22 -1.19 -1.25 -13.74
C GLN A 22 -0.83 0.07 -13.06
N GLY A 23 0.45 0.36 -12.95
CA GLY A 23 0.96 1.59 -12.35
C GLY A 23 2.48 1.52 -12.22
N LEU A 24 3.04 2.41 -11.40
CA LEU A 24 4.48 2.46 -11.16
C LEU A 24 4.81 1.92 -9.77
N VAL A 25 5.95 1.24 -9.66
CA VAL A 25 6.45 0.69 -8.40
C VAL A 25 7.87 1.19 -8.18
N PHE A 26 8.08 1.91 -7.09
CA PHE A 26 9.36 2.51 -6.73
C PHE A 26 9.92 1.86 -5.46
N GLY A 27 10.93 1.01 -5.67
CA GLY A 27 11.67 0.34 -4.60
C GLY A 27 12.94 1.07 -4.16
N PHE A 28 13.02 2.41 -4.32
CA PHE A 28 14.16 3.18 -3.81
C PHE A 28 14.30 3.00 -2.30
N THR A 29 15.53 3.10 -1.78
CA THR A 29 15.81 2.84 -0.35
C THR A 29 16.58 4.00 0.27
N GLY A 30 16.70 4.00 1.61
CA GLY A 30 17.49 5.00 2.32
C GLY A 30 16.89 6.41 2.23
N GLN A 31 17.75 7.40 1.97
CA GLN A 31 17.37 8.81 2.02
C GLN A 31 16.32 9.18 0.96
N GLU A 32 16.37 8.59 -0.23
CA GLU A 32 15.40 8.87 -1.31
C GLU A 32 13.99 8.45 -0.90
N ALA A 33 13.84 7.23 -0.36
CA ALA A 33 12.56 6.72 0.14
C ALA A 33 12.02 7.59 1.29
N TRP A 34 12.92 8.02 2.19
CA TRP A 34 12.56 8.91 3.28
C TRP A 34 12.08 10.27 2.77
N ASP A 35 12.81 10.87 1.84
CA ASP A 35 12.51 12.21 1.33
C ASP A 35 11.17 12.25 0.59
N ILE A 36 10.88 11.26 -0.25
CA ILE A 36 9.59 11.18 -0.95
C ILE A 36 8.46 11.00 0.06
N ALA A 37 8.55 10.00 0.94
CA ALA A 37 7.50 9.71 1.93
C ALA A 37 7.25 10.89 2.88
N ASN A 38 8.30 11.63 3.26
CA ASN A 38 8.19 12.78 4.14
C ASN A 38 7.62 14.03 3.44
N LYS A 39 7.91 14.21 2.14
CA LYS A 39 7.55 15.42 1.38
C LYS A 39 6.32 15.26 0.47
N ILE A 40 5.77 14.05 0.32
CA ILE A 40 4.67 13.76 -0.63
C ILE A 40 3.48 14.73 -0.50
N LEU A 41 3.12 15.12 0.72
CA LEU A 41 1.99 16.04 0.96
C LEU A 41 2.28 17.51 0.60
N SER A 42 3.57 17.85 0.46
CA SER A 42 4.03 19.17 0.00
C SER A 42 4.43 19.17 -1.47
N LEU A 43 4.44 18.01 -2.13
CA LEU A 43 4.78 17.97 -3.55
C LEU A 43 3.72 18.73 -4.35
N PRO A 44 4.15 19.46 -5.39
CA PRO A 44 3.20 20.17 -6.23
C PRO A 44 2.24 19.18 -6.91
N VAL A 45 1.12 19.71 -7.41
CA VAL A 45 0.10 18.93 -8.10
C VAL A 45 0.03 19.39 -9.55
N PRO A 46 0.11 18.48 -10.55
CA PRO A 46 -0.08 18.84 -11.94
C PRO A 46 -1.43 19.51 -12.18
N LYS A 47 -1.50 20.52 -13.05
CA LYS A 47 -2.71 21.35 -13.25
C LYS A 47 -3.95 20.56 -13.69
N GLN A 48 -3.74 19.43 -14.36
CA GLN A 48 -4.78 18.52 -14.83
C GLN A 48 -5.37 17.64 -13.72
N VAL A 49 -4.63 17.45 -12.61
CA VAL A 49 -5.04 16.58 -11.51
C VAL A 49 -6.01 17.32 -10.60
N ARG A 50 -7.22 16.77 -10.48
CA ARG A 50 -8.29 17.30 -9.62
C ARG A 50 -8.46 16.50 -8.34
N LYS A 51 -7.95 15.26 -8.31
CA LYS A 51 -8.02 14.38 -7.14
C LYS A 51 -6.66 13.79 -6.83
N ARG A 52 -6.24 13.80 -5.57
CA ARG A 52 -5.00 13.16 -5.10
C ARG A 52 -5.25 12.45 -3.78
N LEU A 53 -4.99 11.15 -3.77
CA LEU A 53 -4.95 10.33 -2.55
C LEU A 53 -3.52 9.98 -2.19
N VAL A 54 -3.19 10.08 -0.91
CA VAL A 54 -1.88 9.69 -0.36
C VAL A 54 -2.11 8.77 0.83
N TYR A 55 -1.79 7.49 0.67
CA TYR A 55 -2.03 6.45 1.65
C TYR A 55 -0.72 5.89 2.19
N PHE A 56 -0.70 5.65 3.50
CA PHE A 56 0.31 4.84 4.16
C PHE A 56 -0.37 3.57 4.64
N CYS A 57 0.27 2.43 4.44
CA CYS A 57 -0.24 1.15 4.90
C CYS A 57 0.85 0.30 5.55
N ASP A 58 0.43 -0.46 6.55
CA ASP A 58 1.26 -1.38 7.31
C ASP A 58 0.38 -2.55 7.79
N ALA A 59 1.00 -3.66 8.18
CA ALA A 59 0.33 -4.82 8.70
C ALA A 59 0.83 -5.23 10.08
N SER A 60 -0.04 -5.90 10.84
CA SER A 60 0.30 -6.42 12.15
C SER A 60 -0.29 -7.80 12.36
N ILE A 61 0.47 -8.64 13.06
CA ILE A 61 0.13 -10.04 13.29
C ILE A 61 0.42 -10.42 14.74
N ARG A 62 -0.53 -11.12 15.38
CA ARG A 62 -0.30 -11.77 16.67
C ARG A 62 -1.30 -12.91 16.87
N SER A 63 -0.85 -14.01 17.45
CA SER A 63 -1.66 -15.22 17.66
C SER A 63 -2.32 -15.73 16.37
N MET A 64 -1.59 -15.71 15.26
CA MET A 64 -2.05 -16.01 13.90
C MET A 64 -3.24 -15.17 13.39
N ARG A 65 -3.49 -14.00 14.00
CA ARG A 65 -4.51 -13.05 13.59
C ARG A 65 -3.83 -11.80 13.04
N GLY A 66 -3.99 -11.59 11.75
CA GLY A 66 -3.47 -10.43 11.03
C GLY A 66 -4.49 -9.31 10.89
N ALA A 67 -4.02 -8.08 10.79
CA ALA A 67 -4.80 -6.93 10.35
C ALA A 67 -3.91 -5.95 9.58
N ALA A 68 -4.51 -5.23 8.65
CA ALA A 68 -3.89 -4.10 7.97
C ALA A 68 -4.35 -2.78 8.59
N GLY A 69 -3.47 -1.79 8.62
CA GLY A 69 -3.79 -0.39 8.88
C GLY A 69 -3.58 0.40 7.59
N VAL A 70 -4.59 1.16 7.17
CA VAL A 70 -4.47 2.11 6.05
C VAL A 70 -4.83 3.49 6.59
N VAL A 71 -3.94 4.45 6.41
CA VAL A 71 -4.11 5.83 6.88
C VAL A 71 -3.89 6.83 5.76
N TRP A 72 -4.52 7.99 5.90
CA TRP A 72 -4.47 9.09 4.93
C TRP A 72 -4.62 10.43 5.67
N PRO A 73 -4.16 11.54 5.08
CA PRO A 73 -4.38 12.86 5.68
C PRO A 73 -5.87 13.15 5.76
N GLU A 74 -6.32 13.80 6.84
CA GLU A 74 -7.74 14.14 7.04
C GLU A 74 -8.30 14.97 5.86
N ARG A 75 -7.50 15.94 5.41
CA ARG A 75 -7.70 16.76 4.22
C ARG A 75 -6.36 17.02 3.57
N TYR A 76 -6.30 17.15 2.25
CA TYR A 76 -5.04 17.53 1.60
C TYR A 76 -4.88 19.07 1.57
N PRO A 77 -3.74 19.64 2.01
CA PRO A 77 -2.66 19.04 2.83
C PRO A 77 -2.95 19.13 4.34
N SER A 78 -2.79 18.05 5.09
CA SER A 78 -2.93 18.00 6.56
C SER A 78 -1.89 17.05 7.14
N THR A 79 -1.37 17.39 8.32
CA THR A 79 -0.49 16.52 9.11
C THR A 79 -1.26 15.60 10.06
N GLU A 80 -2.58 15.77 10.16
CA GLU A 80 -3.46 14.92 10.94
C GLU A 80 -3.88 13.71 10.09
N TRP A 81 -3.70 12.52 10.68
CA TRP A 81 -3.92 11.24 10.03
C TRP A 81 -5.23 10.62 10.50
N GLN A 82 -6.10 10.29 9.55
CA GLN A 82 -7.23 9.40 9.77
C GLN A 82 -6.95 8.05 9.10
N GLY A 83 -7.76 7.04 9.40
CA GLY A 83 -7.60 5.77 8.73
C GLY A 83 -8.55 4.69 9.19
N LYS A 84 -8.38 3.51 8.61
CA LYS A 84 -9.15 2.33 8.96
C LYS A 84 -8.25 1.11 9.15
N GLY A 85 -8.61 0.31 10.14
CA GLY A 85 -8.07 -1.03 10.33
C GLY A 85 -8.94 -2.07 9.62
N VAL A 86 -8.32 -3.03 8.96
CA VAL A 86 -9.02 -4.11 8.25
C VAL A 86 -8.49 -5.46 8.72
N TYR A 87 -9.39 -6.33 9.19
CA TYR A 87 -9.02 -7.66 9.64
C TYR A 87 -8.64 -8.55 8.46
N TYR A 88 -7.55 -9.30 8.62
CA TYR A 88 -7.26 -10.37 7.69
C TYR A 88 -8.18 -11.57 7.99
N PRO A 89 -8.95 -12.07 7.00
CA PRO A 89 -10.03 -13.03 7.26
C PRO A 89 -9.52 -14.42 7.65
N LEU A 90 -8.30 -14.78 7.27
CA LEU A 90 -7.72 -16.09 7.50
C LEU A 90 -6.74 -16.07 8.68
N ARG A 91 -6.48 -17.25 9.25
CA ARG A 91 -5.33 -17.41 10.13
C ARG A 91 -4.07 -17.50 9.27
N THR A 92 -3.04 -16.79 9.70
CA THR A 92 -1.73 -16.79 9.05
C THR A 92 -0.68 -16.41 10.09
N ASP A 93 0.54 -16.91 9.93
CA ASP A 93 1.76 -16.45 10.60
C ASP A 93 2.74 -15.79 9.60
N ASP A 94 2.34 -15.69 8.32
CA ASP A 94 3.12 -15.13 7.23
C ASP A 94 2.91 -13.61 7.12
N SER A 95 3.89 -12.85 7.60
CA SER A 95 3.86 -11.38 7.51
C SER A 95 3.87 -10.88 6.07
N ALA A 96 4.57 -11.54 5.15
CA ALA A 96 4.64 -11.09 3.76
C ALA A 96 3.28 -11.20 3.04
N THR A 97 2.44 -12.16 3.42
CA THR A 97 1.03 -12.20 2.98
C THR A 97 0.26 -10.98 3.50
N LEU A 98 0.51 -10.56 4.75
CA LEU A 98 -0.19 -9.44 5.36
C LEU A 98 0.26 -8.08 4.82
N GLU A 99 1.52 -7.92 4.44
CA GLU A 99 1.99 -6.69 3.78
C GLU A 99 1.33 -6.49 2.41
N LEU A 100 1.23 -7.57 1.62
CA LEU A 100 0.47 -7.55 0.37
C LEU A 100 -1.03 -7.29 0.63
N PHE A 101 -1.58 -7.83 1.72
CA PHE A 101 -2.96 -7.54 2.11
C PHE A 101 -3.15 -6.06 2.49
N ALA A 102 -2.19 -5.42 3.15
CA ALA A 102 -2.27 -3.99 3.49
C ALA A 102 -2.30 -3.11 2.23
N ILE A 103 -1.45 -3.38 1.24
CA ILE A 103 -1.48 -2.70 -0.06
C ILE A 103 -2.81 -2.96 -0.78
N SER A 104 -3.28 -4.21 -0.80
CA SER A 104 -4.59 -4.59 -1.36
C SER A 104 -5.74 -3.81 -0.72
N CYS A 105 -5.72 -3.65 0.61
CA CYS A 105 -6.68 -2.82 1.35
C CYS A 105 -6.56 -1.34 0.98
N ALA A 106 -5.35 -0.80 0.82
CA ALA A 106 -5.16 0.59 0.41
C ALA A 106 -5.75 0.86 -0.98
N LEU A 107 -5.49 -0.02 -1.96
CA LEU A 107 -6.05 0.12 -3.31
C LEU A 107 -7.58 -0.02 -3.33
N ARG A 108 -8.14 -0.99 -2.58
CA ARG A 108 -9.59 -1.10 -2.43
C ARG A 108 -10.20 0.17 -1.84
N THR A 109 -9.55 0.73 -0.83
CA THR A 109 -9.98 1.99 -0.21
C THR A 109 -9.93 3.13 -1.22
N ALA A 110 -8.89 3.20 -2.05
CA ALA A 110 -8.79 4.25 -3.05
C ALA A 110 -9.95 4.19 -4.06
N ILE A 111 -10.40 3.00 -4.46
CA ILE A 111 -11.58 2.84 -5.32
C ILE A 111 -12.83 3.43 -4.66
N GLU A 112 -13.01 3.22 -3.36
CA GLU A 112 -14.15 3.73 -2.59
C GLU A 112 -14.10 5.25 -2.37
N GLU A 113 -12.88 5.82 -2.29
CA GLU A 113 -12.64 7.17 -1.79
C GLU A 113 -12.26 8.20 -2.87
N ILE A 114 -11.78 7.78 -4.06
CA ILE A 114 -11.14 8.68 -5.03
C ILE A 114 -12.07 9.79 -5.56
N ASP A 115 -13.38 9.54 -5.63
CA ASP A 115 -14.36 10.53 -6.08
C ASP A 115 -14.92 11.38 -4.94
N LYS A 116 -14.58 11.08 -3.67
CA LYS A 116 -15.06 11.85 -2.53
C LYS A 116 -14.35 13.21 -2.40
N GLU A 117 -14.94 14.08 -1.60
CA GLU A 117 -14.47 15.46 -1.44
C GLU A 117 -13.09 15.58 -0.81
N HIS A 118 -12.73 14.72 0.15
CA HIS A 118 -11.42 14.78 0.81
C HIS A 118 -10.24 14.50 -0.15
N ALA A 119 -10.50 13.84 -1.28
CA ALA A 119 -9.50 13.61 -2.32
C ALA A 119 -9.30 14.84 -3.22
N SER A 120 -10.17 15.86 -3.14
CA SER A 120 -10.10 17.06 -3.97
C SER A 120 -8.83 17.87 -3.70
N VAL A 121 -8.17 18.29 -4.77
CA VAL A 121 -7.04 19.21 -4.71
C VAL A 121 -7.57 20.63 -4.74
N VAL A 122 -7.15 21.47 -3.79
CA VAL A 122 -7.50 22.89 -3.80
C VAL A 122 -6.78 23.58 -4.97
N GLU A 123 -7.57 24.05 -5.94
CA GLU A 123 -7.10 24.89 -7.03
C GLU A 123 -6.57 26.19 -6.43
N ASN A 124 -5.24 26.33 -6.28
CA ASN A 124 -4.49 27.57 -6.02
C ASN A 124 -3.06 27.31 -5.49
N ILE A 125 -2.60 26.07 -5.38
CA ILE A 125 -1.19 25.80 -5.05
C ILE A 125 -0.34 26.07 -6.31
N PRO A 126 0.63 27.01 -6.27
CA PRO A 126 1.51 27.27 -7.39
C PRO A 126 2.22 25.97 -7.82
N VAL A 127 2.18 25.69 -9.11
CA VAL A 127 2.96 24.59 -9.69
C VAL A 127 4.38 25.10 -9.85
N ASP A 128 5.27 24.64 -8.97
CA ASP A 128 6.70 24.86 -9.15
C ASP A 128 7.24 23.79 -10.12
N GLU A 129 7.14 24.09 -11.42
CA GLU A 129 7.65 23.21 -12.50
C GLU A 129 9.17 23.02 -12.40
N GLU A 130 9.89 24.03 -11.89
CA GLU A 130 11.33 23.98 -11.68
C GLU A 130 11.67 23.03 -10.52
N PHE A 131 10.88 23.03 -9.44
CA PHE A 131 10.99 22.05 -8.36
C PHE A 131 10.75 20.61 -8.84
N PHE A 132 9.75 20.36 -9.70
CA PHE A 132 9.54 19.01 -10.23
C PHE A 132 10.72 18.50 -11.07
N GLN A 133 11.33 19.37 -11.88
CA GLN A 133 12.44 18.99 -12.76
C GLN A 133 13.79 18.92 -12.03
N SER A 134 13.96 19.70 -10.95
CA SER A 134 15.21 19.76 -10.19
C SER A 134 15.22 18.88 -8.94
N SER A 135 14.06 18.48 -8.42
CA SER A 135 14.01 17.66 -7.21
C SER A 135 14.43 16.22 -7.52
N SER A 136 15.37 15.70 -6.73
CA SER A 136 15.70 14.27 -6.71
C SER A 136 14.54 13.38 -6.22
N LEU A 137 13.34 13.95 -6.00
CA LEU A 137 12.14 13.28 -5.52
C LEU A 137 11.45 12.64 -6.72
N ARG A 138 11.66 11.32 -6.88
CA ARG A 138 11.16 10.56 -8.02
C ARG A 138 9.68 10.23 -7.87
N THR A 139 8.82 11.16 -8.28
CA THR A 139 7.44 10.85 -8.69
C THR A 139 7.27 11.16 -10.17
N GLU A 140 6.43 10.39 -10.85
CA GLU A 140 6.12 10.56 -12.27
C GLU A 140 4.80 11.30 -12.48
N SER A 141 4.34 12.00 -11.43
CA SER A 141 3.18 12.89 -11.41
C SER A 141 3.19 13.89 -12.59
N HIS A 142 4.36 14.37 -12.97
CA HIS A 142 4.53 15.32 -14.06
C HIS A 142 4.50 14.70 -15.48
N LEU A 143 4.57 13.36 -15.60
CA LEU A 143 4.65 12.66 -16.90
C LEU A 143 3.32 12.12 -17.42
N HIS A 144 2.25 12.12 -16.62
CA HIS A 144 0.96 11.56 -17.02
C HIS A 144 -0.09 12.62 -17.38
N SER A 145 -1.09 12.23 -18.16
CA SER A 145 -2.23 13.08 -18.54
C SER A 145 -3.52 12.80 -17.75
N MET A 146 -3.46 11.92 -16.75
CA MET A 146 -4.62 11.54 -15.92
C MET A 146 -5.08 12.67 -14.98
N THR A 147 -6.35 12.66 -14.60
CA THR A 147 -6.98 13.70 -13.75
C THR A 147 -7.02 13.34 -12.26
N LYS A 148 -6.58 12.13 -11.91
CA LYS A 148 -6.59 11.60 -10.55
C LYS A 148 -5.26 10.93 -10.26
N GLU A 149 -4.80 11.02 -9.02
CA GLU A 149 -3.57 10.39 -8.55
C GLU A 149 -3.78 9.62 -7.26
N LEU A 150 -3.01 8.55 -7.11
CA LEU A 150 -2.91 7.76 -5.89
C LEU A 150 -1.44 7.40 -5.63
N PHE A 151 -0.96 7.78 -4.45
CA PHE A 151 0.32 7.36 -3.91
C PHE A 151 0.09 6.42 -2.73
N VAL A 152 0.68 5.23 -2.75
CA VAL A 152 0.61 4.28 -1.63
C VAL A 152 2.02 3.99 -1.13
N PHE A 153 2.22 4.16 0.17
CA PHE A 153 3.48 3.91 0.86
C PHE A 153 3.38 2.66 1.74
N THR A 154 4.38 1.79 1.63
CA THR A 154 4.59 0.60 2.45
C THR A 154 6.05 0.54 2.87
N ASP A 155 6.38 -0.08 4.00
CA ASP A 155 7.77 -0.31 4.41
C ASP A 155 8.31 -1.69 4.00
N ASP A 156 7.52 -2.54 3.34
CA ASP A 156 7.96 -3.84 2.85
C ASP A 156 8.40 -3.79 1.38
N ILE A 157 9.71 -3.74 1.17
CA ILE A 157 10.30 -3.79 -0.18
C ILE A 157 10.05 -5.11 -0.91
N ASN A 158 9.90 -6.23 -0.20
CA ASN A 158 9.63 -7.52 -0.83
C ASN A 158 8.18 -7.61 -1.32
N ALA A 159 7.24 -6.88 -0.72
CA ALA A 159 5.88 -6.73 -1.25
C ALA A 159 5.92 -5.97 -2.57
N LEU A 160 6.64 -4.85 -2.64
CA LEU A 160 6.86 -4.09 -3.88
C LEU A 160 7.51 -4.96 -4.96
N ARG A 161 8.57 -5.72 -4.61
CA ARG A 161 9.24 -6.63 -5.55
C ARG A 161 8.37 -7.78 -6.05
N ARG A 162 7.33 -8.18 -5.30
CA ARG A 162 6.37 -9.20 -5.80
C ARG A 162 5.39 -8.58 -6.79
N ILE A 163 5.01 -7.33 -6.56
CA ILE A 163 4.07 -6.59 -7.41
C ILE A 163 4.73 -6.18 -8.73
N ASP A 164 5.98 -5.71 -8.69
CA ASP A 164 6.75 -5.32 -9.88
C ASP A 164 7.29 -6.51 -10.71
N GLY A 165 7.17 -7.74 -10.19
CA GLY A 165 7.64 -8.95 -10.84
C GLY A 165 9.13 -9.28 -10.63
N GLY A 166 9.80 -8.62 -9.68
CA GLY A 166 11.20 -8.84 -9.31
C GLY A 166 11.44 -9.92 -8.24
N LEU A 167 10.37 -10.44 -7.59
CA LEU A 167 10.43 -11.49 -6.57
C LEU A 167 9.29 -12.50 -6.77
N PRO A 168 9.57 -13.80 -6.96
CA PRO A 168 8.52 -14.78 -7.21
C PRO A 168 7.89 -15.26 -5.89
N TYR A 169 6.69 -15.84 -5.97
CA TYR A 169 5.89 -16.30 -4.83
C TYR A 169 5.16 -17.63 -5.14
N PRO A 170 4.68 -18.37 -4.12
CA PRO A 170 3.93 -19.61 -4.35
C PRO A 170 2.58 -19.32 -5.06
N PRO A 171 2.30 -19.93 -6.22
CA PRO A 171 1.15 -19.57 -7.06
C PRO A 171 -0.21 -19.98 -6.46
N ASN A 172 -0.22 -20.99 -5.59
CA ASN A 172 -1.44 -21.51 -4.95
C ASN A 172 -1.59 -21.04 -3.49
N GLY A 173 -0.86 -19.99 -3.10
CA GLY A 173 -0.79 -19.48 -1.72
C GLY A 173 -1.62 -18.22 -1.47
N GLN A 174 -1.68 -17.81 -0.20
CA GLN A 174 -2.37 -16.57 0.20
C GLN A 174 -1.73 -15.32 -0.45
N MET A 175 -0.40 -15.28 -0.58
CA MET A 175 0.29 -14.22 -1.33
C MET A 175 -0.25 -14.05 -2.76
N ALA A 176 -0.42 -15.14 -3.51
CA ALA A 176 -0.94 -15.07 -4.87
C ALA A 176 -2.33 -14.45 -4.92
N SER A 177 -3.20 -14.78 -3.97
CA SER A 177 -4.53 -14.15 -3.89
C SER A 177 -4.47 -12.63 -3.63
N GLN A 178 -3.47 -12.17 -2.87
CA GLN A 178 -3.29 -10.74 -2.61
C GLN A 178 -2.70 -10.02 -3.82
N VAL A 179 -1.71 -10.60 -4.51
CA VAL A 179 -1.15 -10.03 -5.75
C VAL A 179 -2.21 -9.96 -6.86
N ALA A 180 -3.03 -11.01 -7.02
CA ALA A 180 -4.16 -11.00 -7.94
C ALA A 180 -5.20 -9.92 -7.60
N SER A 181 -5.46 -9.71 -6.30
CA SER A 181 -6.35 -8.64 -5.85
C SER A 181 -5.77 -7.25 -6.13
N ILE A 182 -4.48 -7.04 -5.86
CA ILE A 182 -3.74 -5.82 -6.20
C ILE A 182 -3.81 -5.55 -7.71
N SER A 183 -3.54 -6.55 -8.55
CA SER A 183 -3.66 -6.44 -10.00
C SER A 183 -5.07 -6.02 -10.41
N ARG A 184 -6.11 -6.68 -9.88
CA ARG A 184 -7.52 -6.34 -10.18
C ARG A 184 -7.85 -4.91 -9.76
N TYR A 185 -7.49 -4.50 -8.54
CA TYR A 185 -7.78 -3.13 -8.06
C TYR A 185 -7.01 -2.07 -8.85
N SER A 186 -5.76 -2.35 -9.21
CA SER A 186 -4.97 -1.45 -10.05
C SER A 186 -5.62 -1.24 -11.43
N ARG A 187 -6.11 -2.33 -12.07
CA ARG A 187 -6.89 -2.23 -13.31
C ARG A 187 -8.15 -1.38 -13.17
N THR A 188 -8.89 -1.56 -12.08
CA THR A 188 -10.08 -0.75 -11.79
C THR A 188 -9.72 0.73 -11.66
N LEU A 189 -8.68 1.06 -10.88
CA LEU A 189 -8.23 2.44 -10.69
C LEU A 189 -7.72 3.08 -11.98
N ASN A 190 -6.98 2.33 -12.80
CA ASN A 190 -6.55 2.79 -14.13
C ASN A 190 -7.76 3.12 -15.03
N THR A 191 -8.79 2.26 -15.03
CA THR A 191 -10.05 2.51 -15.76
C THR A 191 -10.79 3.75 -15.25
N LEU A 192 -10.66 4.06 -13.96
CA LEU A 192 -11.20 5.28 -13.35
C LEU A 192 -10.36 6.54 -13.65
N GLY A 193 -9.30 6.43 -14.45
CA GLY A 193 -8.41 7.53 -14.81
C GLY A 193 -7.45 7.93 -13.70
N VAL A 194 -7.01 6.98 -12.86
CA VAL A 194 -6.09 7.20 -11.75
C VAL A 194 -4.66 6.81 -12.14
N HIS A 195 -3.76 7.78 -12.03
CA HIS A 195 -2.32 7.53 -12.05
C HIS A 195 -1.89 7.00 -10.69
N MET A 196 -1.18 5.88 -10.67
CA MET A 196 -0.85 5.18 -9.43
C MET A 196 0.64 4.95 -9.29
N GLU A 197 1.13 5.22 -8.09
CA GLU A 197 2.50 4.94 -7.69
C GLU A 197 2.54 4.23 -6.33
N LEU A 198 3.25 3.11 -6.28
CA LEU A 198 3.62 2.44 -5.04
C LEU A 198 5.03 2.83 -4.67
N HIS A 199 5.24 3.24 -3.43
CA HIS A 199 6.52 3.74 -2.94
C HIS A 199 6.94 2.98 -1.69
N LEU A 200 8.26 2.75 -1.55
CA LEU A 200 8.82 2.36 -0.27
C LEU A 200 8.85 3.58 0.66
N SER A 201 8.42 3.38 1.89
CA SER A 201 8.63 4.30 3.01
C SER A 201 9.50 3.60 4.04
N PRO A 202 10.70 4.12 4.37
CA PRO A 202 11.66 3.37 5.16
C PRO A 202 11.12 3.04 6.56
N GLY A 203 11.15 1.75 6.90
CA GLY A 203 10.78 1.24 8.20
C GLY A 203 11.64 1.85 9.32
N HIS A 204 11.06 1.95 10.52
CA HIS A 204 11.72 2.46 11.73
C HIS A 204 12.23 3.93 11.69
N CYS A 205 11.94 4.71 10.64
CA CYS A 205 12.33 6.11 10.54
C CYS A 205 11.35 7.12 11.18
N ARG A 206 10.34 6.63 11.91
CA ARG A 206 9.29 7.43 12.58
C ARG A 206 8.57 8.42 11.65
N LEU A 207 8.43 8.08 10.36
CA LEU A 207 7.61 8.84 9.44
C LEU A 207 6.16 8.86 9.94
N PRO A 208 5.52 10.04 10.08
CA PRO A 208 4.20 10.15 10.69
C PRO A 208 3.15 9.21 10.08
N GLY A 209 3.12 9.11 8.76
CA GLY A 209 2.22 8.20 8.03
C GLY A 209 2.46 6.72 8.36
N ASN A 210 3.70 6.24 8.34
CA ASN A 210 4.03 4.85 8.74
C ASN A 210 3.65 4.58 10.20
N VAL A 211 3.99 5.50 11.11
CA VAL A 211 3.69 5.33 12.54
C VAL A 211 2.18 5.26 12.77
N ALA A 212 1.41 6.07 12.05
CA ALA A 212 -0.05 6.01 12.10
C ALA A 212 -0.59 4.70 11.52
N ALA A 213 -0.04 4.21 10.40
CA ALA A 213 -0.42 2.94 9.79
C ALA A 213 -0.14 1.74 10.72
N ASP A 214 1.06 1.65 11.31
CA ASP A 214 1.45 0.63 12.29
C ASP A 214 0.52 0.64 13.51
N ALA A 215 0.26 1.84 14.06
CA ALA A 215 -0.63 2.00 15.20
C ALA A 215 -2.07 1.55 14.86
N MET A 216 -2.55 1.88 13.66
CA MET A 216 -3.87 1.46 13.16
C MET A 216 -3.93 -0.07 13.00
N ALA A 217 -2.91 -0.68 12.39
CA ALA A 217 -2.81 -2.13 12.21
C ALA A 217 -2.79 -2.84 13.56
N LYS A 218 -1.93 -2.41 14.49
CA LYS A 218 -1.84 -2.97 15.86
C LYS A 218 -3.14 -2.82 16.63
N ARG A 219 -3.85 -1.69 16.51
CA ARG A 219 -5.14 -1.47 17.17
C ARG A 219 -6.18 -2.48 16.66
N ALA A 220 -6.33 -2.61 15.34
CA ALA A 220 -7.25 -3.55 14.73
C ALA A 220 -6.92 -5.00 15.08
N GLN A 221 -5.63 -5.36 15.00
CA GLN A 221 -5.12 -6.67 15.37
C GLN A 221 -5.48 -7.03 16.83
N ARG A 222 -5.25 -6.11 17.78
CA ARG A 222 -5.57 -6.34 19.20
C ARG A 222 -7.08 -6.48 19.44
N GLN A 223 -7.89 -5.71 18.72
CA GLN A 223 -9.34 -5.81 18.80
C GLN A 223 -9.82 -7.19 18.32
N LEU A 224 -9.33 -7.65 17.16
CA LEU A 224 -9.64 -8.97 16.62
C LEU A 224 -9.26 -10.10 17.59
N VAL A 225 -8.11 -10.01 18.26
CA VAL A 225 -7.70 -10.98 19.28
C VAL A 225 -8.65 -10.98 20.47
N ARG A 226 -9.04 -9.81 20.98
CA ARG A 226 -9.99 -9.71 22.11
C ARG A 226 -11.34 -10.32 21.76
N GLU A 227 -11.89 -9.97 20.59
CA GLU A 227 -13.16 -10.51 20.09
C GLU A 227 -13.09 -12.04 19.96
N THR A 228 -12.02 -12.58 19.37
CA THR A 228 -11.90 -14.04 19.22
C THR A 228 -11.60 -14.81 20.51
N VAL A 229 -11.06 -14.16 21.55
CA VAL A 229 -10.89 -14.78 22.88
C VAL A 229 -12.23 -14.84 23.63
N LEU A 230 -13.04 -13.78 23.53
CA LEU A 230 -14.35 -13.72 24.20
C LEU A 230 -15.39 -14.68 23.61
N TYR A 231 -15.25 -15.06 22.34
CA TYR A 231 -16.15 -15.97 21.64
C TYR A 231 -15.72 -17.45 21.65
N ARG A 232 -14.75 -17.86 22.48
CA ARG A 232 -14.54 -19.30 22.70
C ARG A 232 -15.74 -19.84 23.50
N PRO A 233 -16.51 -20.81 22.98
CA PRO A 233 -17.46 -21.53 23.81
C PRO A 233 -16.66 -22.14 24.96
N VAL A 234 -17.16 -21.97 26.20
CA VAL A 234 -16.72 -22.83 27.30
C VAL A 234 -17.04 -24.25 26.82
N ALA A 235 -16.00 -25.07 26.62
CA ALA A 235 -16.20 -26.46 26.27
C ALA A 235 -17.01 -27.10 27.41
N GLU A 236 -18.20 -27.61 27.09
CA GLU A 236 -18.92 -28.58 27.91
C GLU A 236 -18.17 -29.92 27.93
#